data_AF-A0A960MRN2-F1
#
_entry.id   AF-A0A960MRN2-F1
#
_cell.length_a   1.000
_cell.length_b   1.000
_cell.length_c   1.000
_cell.angle_alpha   90.00
_cell.angle_beta   90.00
_cell.angle_gamma   90.00
#
_symmetry.space_group_name_H-M   'P 1'
#
loop_
_entity.id
_entity.type
_entity.pdbx_description
1 polymer ?
#
loop_
_entity_poly.entity_id
_entity_poly.type
_entity_poly.pdbx_seq_one_letter_code
_entity_poly.pdbx_strand_id
1 'polypeptide(L)'
;MTLQAAKRPVWVEYRAASSSLLALASDLNRELRIRIPNVMGLHSQFNKLADIWNGCIDDLSGFSRALAHKTASPDEKALEAFLKLPHEIRNPEEHPLAAEWSGLLERCETEDQFSFVPTAAVASLVGLKQRERLTAAQSRQLAENIDAFGYSLAPDPRVTGIPLMWDQELVVYPVKQPFQEPAPELIGVLRMLYLTVSVAAADGTVDPEEVAVFEKMAIQAIPDDSAKEALEATGAALLRDTGVADKALTRIAKGVSEKRRELVARYAIQVAAADEIITPDEARVLKRIFRLFDLPEYYLESQISAPDEDFGEVTVQEAGKAKRKGEAIPRKSDPEHSFQLDMSKIAAITAETSEVIGVLSSIMDDEEEEEEEQVEEFNSQAEDGTAPNAAPWMEGLEERYQAALSEMLQHGEVTRDQLSEIAKKHHAMPVDLVDTINAWADESLGDFLIEDEGDRFVLYLDLVPEENE
;
A
#
# COMPACT_ATOMS: atom_id res chain seq x y z
N MET A 1 -36.56 -17.66 4.76
CA MET A 1 -36.14 -18.89 5.47
C MET A 1 -37.39 -19.67 5.87
N THR A 2 -37.55 -20.91 5.41
CA THR A 2 -38.72 -21.74 5.76
C THR A 2 -38.44 -22.48 7.06
N LEU A 3 -39.21 -22.20 8.12
CA LEU A 3 -39.00 -22.80 9.45
C LEU A 3 -39.49 -24.26 9.50
N GLN A 4 -38.75 -25.11 10.20
CA GLN A 4 -39.13 -26.52 10.40
C GLN A 4 -39.87 -26.69 11.72
N ALA A 5 -40.94 -27.50 11.68
CA ALA A 5 -41.69 -27.84 12.88
C ALA A 5 -41.07 -29.02 13.62
N ALA A 6 -40.97 -28.91 14.95
CA ALA A 6 -40.54 -30.00 15.81
C ALA A 6 -41.52 -31.18 15.78
N LYS A 7 -40.98 -32.39 16.01
CA LYS A 7 -41.78 -33.63 16.10
C LYS A 7 -42.89 -33.53 17.14
N ARG A 8 -42.66 -32.78 18.22
CA ARG A 8 -43.65 -32.50 19.26
C ARG A 8 -44.42 -31.22 18.93
N PRO A 9 -45.73 -31.30 18.66
CA PRO A 9 -46.56 -30.12 18.43
C PRO A 9 -46.74 -29.31 19.72
N VAL A 10 -47.20 -28.06 19.57
CA VAL A 10 -47.62 -27.23 20.71
C VAL A 10 -49.13 -27.11 20.72
N TRP A 11 -49.71 -27.09 21.92
CA TRP A 11 -51.12 -26.80 22.12
C TRP A 11 -51.29 -25.34 22.47
N VAL A 12 -52.17 -24.65 21.73
CA VAL A 12 -52.64 -23.33 22.11
C VAL A 12 -53.99 -23.53 22.76
N GLU A 13 -54.08 -23.18 24.03
CA GLU A 13 -55.31 -23.27 24.81
C GLU A 13 -55.98 -21.89 24.86
N TYR A 14 -57.25 -21.84 24.47
CA TYR A 14 -58.07 -20.65 24.62
C TYR A 14 -58.63 -20.60 26.04
N ARG A 15 -58.27 -19.57 26.79
CA ARG A 15 -58.83 -19.26 28.10
C ARG A 15 -59.87 -18.16 27.96
N ALA A 16 -61.14 -18.54 28.03
CA ALA A 16 -62.23 -17.58 27.99
C ALA A 16 -62.25 -16.74 29.28
N ALA A 17 -62.48 -15.43 29.14
CA ALA A 17 -62.70 -14.55 30.29
C ALA A 17 -64.07 -14.76 30.95
N SER A 18 -65.01 -15.41 30.24
CA SER A 18 -66.35 -15.73 30.73
C SER A 18 -66.40 -17.14 31.33
N SER A 19 -66.82 -17.23 32.59
CA SER A 19 -66.99 -18.50 33.32
C SER A 19 -68.06 -19.39 32.70
N SER A 20 -69.10 -18.81 32.11
CA SER A 20 -70.18 -19.56 31.45
C SER A 20 -69.69 -20.37 30.25
N LEU A 21 -68.71 -19.85 29.51
CA LEU A 21 -68.16 -20.53 28.34
C LEU A 21 -67.18 -21.64 28.74
N LEU A 22 -66.47 -21.48 29.87
CA LEU A 22 -65.66 -22.56 30.46
C LEU A 22 -66.53 -23.69 31.02
N ALA A 23 -67.64 -23.37 31.68
CA ALA A 23 -68.59 -24.36 32.19
C ALA A 23 -69.23 -25.14 31.03
N LEU A 24 -69.69 -24.45 29.98
CA LEU A 24 -70.26 -25.09 28.79
C LEU A 24 -69.24 -26.02 28.10
N ALA A 25 -67.98 -25.60 28.00
CA ALA A 25 -66.91 -26.43 27.43
C ALA A 25 -66.65 -27.70 28.28
N SER A 26 -66.68 -27.57 29.61
CA SER A 26 -66.57 -28.71 30.53
C SER A 26 -67.75 -29.68 30.40
N ASP A 27 -68.97 -29.16 30.37
CA ASP A 27 -70.20 -29.97 30.26
C ASP A 27 -70.29 -30.72 28.92
N LEU A 28 -69.84 -30.09 27.84
CA LEU A 28 -69.75 -30.71 26.52
C LEU A 28 -68.51 -31.60 26.34
N ASN A 29 -67.68 -31.73 27.38
CA ASN A 29 -66.39 -32.43 27.36
C ASN A 29 -65.52 -32.01 26.16
N ARG A 30 -65.49 -30.70 25.88
CA ARG A 30 -64.74 -30.09 24.78
C ARG A 30 -63.56 -29.31 25.32
N GLU A 31 -62.37 -29.70 24.89
CA GLU A 31 -61.17 -28.93 25.17
C GLU A 31 -61.08 -27.74 24.20
N LEU A 32 -60.99 -26.52 24.72
CA LEU A 32 -60.81 -25.31 23.93
C LEU A 32 -59.34 -25.14 23.54
N ARG A 33 -58.74 -26.16 22.93
CA ARG A 33 -57.34 -26.15 22.51
C ARG A 33 -57.18 -26.57 21.07
N ILE A 34 -56.23 -25.95 20.38
CA ILE A 34 -55.85 -26.29 19.01
C ILE A 34 -54.39 -26.72 18.98
N ARG A 35 -54.12 -27.76 18.17
CA ARG A 35 -52.76 -28.24 17.92
C ARG A 35 -52.15 -27.43 16.80
N ILE A 36 -51.01 -26.80 17.07
CA ILE A 36 -50.23 -26.09 16.06
C ILE A 36 -48.85 -26.73 15.86
N PRO A 37 -48.25 -26.63 14.66
CA PRO A 37 -46.86 -27.00 14.45
C PRO A 37 -45.93 -26.19 15.38
N ASN A 38 -45.01 -26.87 16.06
CA ASN A 38 -44.06 -26.21 16.95
C ASN A 38 -42.82 -25.77 16.17
N VAL A 39 -42.86 -24.57 15.60
CA VAL A 39 -41.73 -24.00 14.86
C VAL A 39 -40.61 -23.47 15.75
N MET A 40 -40.81 -23.34 17.07
CA MET A 40 -39.77 -22.87 18.01
C MET A 40 -39.02 -24.02 18.69
N GLY A 41 -39.54 -25.25 18.60
CA GLY A 41 -38.99 -26.41 19.32
C GLY A 41 -37.65 -26.92 18.80
N LEU A 42 -37.21 -26.51 17.60
CA LEU A 42 -35.84 -26.72 17.11
C LEU A 42 -35.06 -25.42 17.28
N HIS A 43 -34.35 -25.27 18.40
CA HIS A 43 -33.54 -24.07 18.65
C HIS A 43 -32.40 -23.89 17.65
N SER A 44 -31.82 -25.00 17.16
CA SER A 44 -30.69 -24.98 16.21
C SER A 44 -31.00 -24.28 14.88
N GLN A 45 -32.26 -24.20 14.46
CA GLN A 45 -32.62 -23.50 13.22
C GLN A 45 -32.47 -21.97 13.35
N PHE A 46 -32.36 -21.45 14.58
CA PHE A 46 -32.10 -20.03 14.84
C PHE A 46 -30.61 -19.73 15.04
N ASN A 47 -29.72 -20.73 14.96
CA ASN A 47 -28.29 -20.52 15.10
C ASN A 47 -27.78 -19.45 14.12
N LYS A 48 -28.28 -19.44 12.88
CA LYS A 48 -27.94 -18.40 11.90
C LYS A 48 -28.20 -16.97 12.38
N LEU A 49 -29.24 -16.74 13.18
CA LEU A 49 -29.51 -15.42 13.76
C LEU A 49 -28.51 -15.09 14.87
N ALA A 50 -28.14 -16.08 15.68
CA ALA A 50 -27.10 -15.92 16.69
C ALA A 50 -25.73 -15.68 16.04
N ASP A 51 -25.43 -16.35 14.93
CA ASP A 51 -24.21 -16.17 14.16
C ASP A 51 -24.13 -14.73 13.61
N ILE A 52 -25.23 -14.22 13.02
CA ILE A 52 -25.30 -12.82 12.57
C ILE A 52 -25.12 -11.86 13.74
N TRP A 53 -25.81 -12.10 14.86
CA TRP A 53 -25.70 -11.25 16.05
C TRP A 53 -24.28 -11.22 16.61
N ASN A 54 -23.63 -12.37 16.72
CA ASN A 54 -22.25 -12.46 17.19
C ASN A 54 -21.28 -11.80 16.20
N GLY A 55 -21.48 -11.98 14.89
CA GLY A 55 -20.72 -11.27 13.87
C GLY A 55 -20.78 -9.75 14.05
N CYS A 56 -21.99 -9.19 14.25
CA CYS A 56 -22.13 -7.76 14.54
C CYS A 56 -21.43 -7.32 15.84
N ILE A 57 -21.37 -8.18 16.86
CA ILE A 57 -20.62 -7.89 18.09
C ILE A 57 -19.12 -7.87 17.81
N ASP A 58 -18.63 -8.84 17.06
CA ASP A 58 -17.21 -8.97 16.73
C ASP A 58 -16.75 -7.78 15.89
N ASP A 59 -17.53 -7.39 14.87
CA ASP A 59 -17.28 -6.23 14.00
C ASP A 59 -17.23 -4.91 14.80
N LEU A 60 -18.10 -4.74 15.81
CA LEU A 60 -18.15 -3.56 16.66
C LEU A 60 -17.23 -3.62 17.89
N SER A 61 -16.56 -4.75 18.11
CA SER A 61 -15.74 -4.95 19.30
C SER A 61 -14.53 -4.00 19.33
N GLY A 62 -13.96 -3.67 18.17
CA GLY A 62 -12.88 -2.70 18.01
C GLY A 62 -13.32 -1.29 18.45
N PHE A 63 -14.46 -0.82 17.94
CA PHE A 63 -15.06 0.45 18.34
C PHE A 63 -15.32 0.53 19.85
N SER A 64 -15.91 -0.53 20.44
CA SER A 64 -16.19 -0.58 21.87
C SER A 64 -14.92 -0.52 22.72
N ARG A 65 -13.82 -1.15 22.27
CA ARG A 65 -12.53 -1.14 23.00
C ARG A 65 -11.88 0.24 22.92
N ALA A 66 -11.88 0.87 21.75
CA ALA A 66 -11.33 2.22 21.56
C ALA A 66 -12.02 3.25 22.48
N LEU A 67 -13.36 3.20 22.59
CA LEU A 67 -14.11 4.05 23.53
C LEU A 67 -13.79 3.79 25.01
N ALA A 68 -13.40 2.56 25.36
CA ALA A 68 -13.09 2.18 26.74
C ALA A 68 -11.66 2.56 27.16
N HIS A 69 -10.81 2.95 26.21
CA HIS A 69 -9.42 3.33 26.48
C HIS A 69 -9.39 4.58 27.39
N LYS A 70 -8.66 4.53 28.51
CA LYS A 70 -8.70 5.59 29.53
C LYS A 70 -7.64 6.67 29.36
N THR A 71 -6.52 6.35 28.71
CA THR A 71 -5.29 7.15 28.70
C THR A 71 -5.19 8.21 27.59
N ALA A 72 -5.97 8.10 26.50
CA ALA A 72 -5.94 9.07 25.40
C ALA A 72 -6.75 10.36 25.66
N SER A 73 -6.48 11.41 24.89
CA SER A 73 -7.31 12.64 24.85
C SER A 73 -8.73 12.33 24.35
N PRO A 74 -9.79 13.10 24.74
CA PRO A 74 -11.13 12.91 24.20
C PRO A 74 -11.20 12.91 22.66
N ASP A 75 -10.43 13.77 22.01
CA ASP A 75 -10.43 13.92 20.56
C ASP A 75 -9.72 12.75 19.85
N GLU A 76 -8.59 12.30 20.41
CA GLU A 76 -7.86 11.11 19.95
C GLU A 76 -8.71 9.84 20.08
N LYS A 77 -9.46 9.70 21.18
CA LYS A 77 -10.39 8.59 21.37
C LYS A 77 -11.52 8.60 20.37
N ALA A 78 -12.06 9.78 20.07
CA ALA A 78 -13.13 9.92 19.09
C ALA A 78 -12.64 9.50 17.70
N LEU A 79 -11.43 9.93 17.33
CA LEU A 79 -10.80 9.56 16.05
C LEU A 79 -10.50 8.05 15.99
N GLU A 80 -9.83 7.51 17.00
CA GLU A 80 -9.50 6.07 17.06
C GLU A 80 -10.78 5.22 17.02
N ALA A 81 -11.80 5.58 17.79
CA ALA A 81 -13.08 4.88 17.76
C ALA A 81 -13.71 4.95 16.36
N PHE A 82 -13.77 6.12 15.74
CA PHE A 82 -14.32 6.28 14.40
C PHE A 82 -13.62 5.39 13.37
N LEU A 83 -12.28 5.36 13.39
CA LEU A 83 -11.46 4.52 12.50
C LEU A 83 -11.58 3.01 12.78
N LYS A 84 -12.14 2.61 13.92
CA LYS A 84 -12.44 1.20 14.25
C LYS A 84 -13.89 0.79 13.94
N LEU A 85 -14.73 1.70 13.44
CA LEU A 85 -16.06 1.34 12.93
C LEU A 85 -15.94 0.51 11.65
N PRO A 86 -16.83 -0.46 11.39
CA PRO A 86 -16.98 -1.07 10.07
C PRO A 86 -17.23 -0.01 8.99
N HIS A 87 -16.63 -0.18 7.82
CA HIS A 87 -16.64 0.83 6.75
C HIS A 87 -18.08 1.14 6.28
N GLU A 88 -18.98 0.17 6.34
CA GLU A 88 -20.38 0.26 5.89
C GLU A 88 -21.21 1.23 6.74
N ILE A 89 -20.77 1.53 7.96
CA ILE A 89 -21.48 2.40 8.90
C ILE A 89 -20.71 3.67 9.24
N ARG A 90 -19.53 3.89 8.64
CA ARG A 90 -18.81 5.16 8.76
C ARG A 90 -19.55 6.22 7.98
N ASN A 91 -19.97 7.27 8.67
CA ASN A 91 -20.50 8.47 8.03
C ASN A 91 -19.39 9.53 7.99
N PRO A 92 -18.89 9.92 6.79
CA PRO A 92 -17.85 10.94 6.67
C PRO A 92 -18.21 12.28 7.33
N GLU A 93 -19.50 12.63 7.38
CA GLU A 93 -19.98 13.86 8.02
C GLU A 93 -19.80 13.85 9.55
N GLU A 94 -19.71 12.67 10.15
CA GLU A 94 -19.52 12.48 11.60
C GLU A 94 -18.03 12.30 11.97
N HIS A 95 -17.13 12.38 10.98
CA HIS A 95 -15.70 12.24 11.23
C HIS A 95 -15.20 13.38 12.16
N PRO A 96 -14.46 13.08 13.25
CA PRO A 96 -14.02 14.10 14.21
C PRO A 96 -13.23 15.26 13.59
N LEU A 97 -12.44 14.96 12.56
CA LEU A 97 -11.65 15.93 11.79
C LEU A 97 -12.35 16.45 10.51
N ALA A 98 -13.65 16.22 10.32
CA ALA A 98 -14.36 16.56 9.08
C ALA A 98 -14.22 18.06 8.73
N ALA A 99 -14.37 18.95 9.70
CA ALA A 99 -14.27 20.39 9.49
C ALA A 99 -12.86 20.83 9.06
N GLU A 100 -11.83 20.22 9.65
CA GLU A 100 -10.43 20.51 9.34
C GLU A 100 -10.06 19.96 7.95
N TRP A 101 -10.58 18.77 7.61
CA TRP A 101 -10.45 18.18 6.28
C TRP A 101 -11.12 19.04 5.20
N SER A 102 -12.37 19.46 5.40
CA SER A 102 -13.05 20.36 4.46
C SER A 102 -12.31 21.68 4.30
N GLY A 103 -11.85 22.29 5.41
CA GLY A 103 -11.05 23.51 5.35
C GLY A 103 -9.66 23.32 4.72
N LEU A 104 -9.12 22.11 4.71
CA LEU A 104 -7.92 21.75 3.95
C LEU A 104 -8.23 21.68 2.46
N LEU A 105 -9.27 20.96 2.05
CA LEU A 105 -9.67 20.85 0.64
C LEU A 105 -10.04 22.20 0.03
N GLU A 106 -10.69 23.11 0.77
CA GLU A 106 -11.02 24.47 0.30
C GLU A 106 -9.79 25.32 -0.03
N ARG A 107 -8.61 24.99 0.52
CA ARG A 107 -7.36 25.70 0.26
C ARG A 107 -6.54 25.07 -0.86
N CYS A 108 -6.93 23.88 -1.30
CA CYS A 108 -6.26 23.12 -2.34
C CYS A 108 -6.77 23.50 -3.73
N GLU A 109 -5.93 23.25 -4.73
CA GLU A 109 -6.36 23.37 -6.12
C GLU A 109 -7.26 22.18 -6.48
N THR A 110 -8.28 22.44 -7.29
CA THR A 110 -9.21 21.41 -7.76
C THR A 110 -9.33 21.50 -9.27
N GLU A 111 -9.14 20.37 -9.95
CA GLU A 111 -9.42 20.21 -11.37
C GLU A 111 -10.46 19.10 -11.52
N ASP A 112 -11.59 19.42 -12.13
CA ASP A 112 -12.75 18.53 -12.24
C ASP A 112 -13.19 17.90 -10.90
N GLN A 113 -12.92 16.60 -10.71
CA GLN A 113 -13.26 15.85 -9.49
C GLN A 113 -12.03 15.59 -8.59
N PHE A 114 -10.85 16.04 -9.01
CA PHE A 114 -9.56 15.81 -8.36
C PHE A 114 -9.16 17.03 -7.53
N SER A 115 -8.89 16.80 -6.25
CA SER A 115 -8.30 17.81 -5.35
C SER A 115 -6.83 17.48 -5.12
N PHE A 116 -5.95 18.43 -5.37
CA PHE A 116 -4.50 18.26 -5.20
C PHE A 116 -4.06 18.69 -3.81
N VAL A 117 -3.50 17.75 -3.07
CA VAL A 117 -3.26 17.89 -1.64
C VAL A 117 -1.82 17.53 -1.29
N PRO A 118 -1.06 18.40 -0.61
CA PRO A 118 0.27 18.04 -0.12
C PRO A 118 0.21 16.93 0.93
N THR A 119 1.07 15.91 0.81
CA THR A 119 1.15 14.80 1.79
C THR A 119 1.39 15.32 3.20
N ALA A 120 2.29 16.30 3.37
CA ALA A 120 2.56 16.97 4.64
C ALA A 120 1.30 17.52 5.33
N ALA A 121 0.35 18.07 4.57
CA ALA A 121 -0.85 18.68 5.11
C ALA A 121 -1.80 17.63 5.68
N VAL A 122 -2.01 16.53 4.94
CA VAL A 122 -2.83 15.40 5.41
C VAL A 122 -2.16 14.68 6.57
N ALA A 123 -0.86 14.41 6.46
CA ALA A 123 -0.09 13.74 7.49
C ALA A 123 -0.12 14.51 8.82
N SER A 124 0.01 15.84 8.76
CA SER A 124 -0.10 16.70 9.94
C SER A 124 -1.52 16.69 10.53
N LEU A 125 -2.54 16.67 9.68
CA LEU A 125 -3.95 16.61 10.11
C LEU A 125 -4.24 15.33 10.92
N VAL A 126 -3.67 14.19 10.53
CA VAL A 126 -3.84 12.91 11.24
C VAL A 126 -2.80 12.67 12.33
N GLY A 127 -1.96 13.67 12.65
CA GLY A 127 -1.00 13.61 13.75
C GLY A 127 0.29 12.83 13.47
N LEU A 128 0.64 12.59 12.20
CA LEU A 128 1.91 11.97 11.84
C LEU A 128 3.07 12.97 11.97
N LYS A 129 4.20 12.50 12.52
CA LYS A 129 5.42 13.30 12.65
C LYS A 129 6.09 13.48 11.29
N GLN A 130 6.63 14.68 11.07
CA GLN A 130 7.39 14.99 9.86
C GLN A 130 8.60 14.07 9.70
N ARG A 131 8.74 13.54 8.49
CA ARG A 131 9.87 12.73 8.01
C ARG A 131 10.12 13.10 6.55
N GLU A 132 11.22 12.64 5.96
CA GLU A 132 11.44 12.79 4.52
C GLU A 132 10.52 11.85 3.72
N ARG A 133 10.47 10.58 4.15
CA ARG A 133 9.65 9.52 3.58
C ARG A 133 8.84 8.86 4.70
N LEU A 134 7.54 8.69 4.50
CA LEU A 134 6.69 7.95 5.41
C LEU A 134 7.04 6.45 5.35
N THR A 135 6.84 5.73 6.45
CA THR A 135 6.95 4.26 6.40
C THR A 135 5.81 3.66 5.58
N ALA A 136 5.94 2.39 5.14
CA ALA A 136 4.86 1.70 4.45
C ALA A 136 3.58 1.67 5.30
N ALA A 137 3.70 1.35 6.59
CA ALA A 137 2.59 1.39 7.54
C ALA A 137 1.95 2.79 7.67
N GLN A 138 2.74 3.85 7.78
CA GLN A 138 2.23 5.23 7.86
C GLN A 138 1.55 5.66 6.55
N SER A 139 2.06 5.20 5.41
CA SER A 139 1.48 5.48 4.09
C SER A 139 0.12 4.80 3.95
N ARG A 140 0.00 3.52 4.34
CA ARG A 140 -1.28 2.78 4.38
C ARG A 140 -2.27 3.42 5.34
N GLN A 141 -1.80 3.80 6.54
CA GLN A 141 -2.62 4.53 7.52
C GLN A 141 -3.14 5.85 6.95
N LEU A 142 -2.33 6.60 6.20
CA LEU A 142 -2.78 7.84 5.56
C LEU A 142 -3.92 7.59 4.56
N ALA A 143 -3.78 6.56 3.73
CA ALA A 143 -4.82 6.16 2.78
C ALA A 143 -6.13 5.75 3.48
N GLU A 144 -6.06 4.97 4.55
CA GLU A 144 -7.23 4.58 5.35
C GLU A 144 -7.94 5.77 6.02
N ASN A 145 -7.18 6.77 6.46
CA ASN A 145 -7.76 8.01 6.99
C ASN A 145 -8.49 8.80 5.89
N ILE A 146 -7.91 8.88 4.69
CA ILE A 146 -8.54 9.56 3.54
C ILE A 146 -9.85 8.84 3.16
N ASP A 147 -9.86 7.51 3.15
CA ASP A 147 -11.09 6.71 2.96
C ASP A 147 -12.14 7.02 4.04
N ALA A 148 -11.72 7.21 5.30
CA ALA A 148 -12.61 7.55 6.40
C ALA A 148 -13.25 8.95 6.25
N PHE A 149 -12.62 9.86 5.51
CA PHE A 149 -13.20 11.13 5.09
C PHE A 149 -14.13 11.01 3.87
N GLY A 150 -14.30 9.82 3.29
CA GLY A 150 -15.10 9.60 2.09
C GLY A 150 -14.40 9.95 0.79
N TYR A 151 -13.06 9.99 0.80
CA TYR A 151 -12.24 10.25 -0.38
C TYR A 151 -11.31 9.06 -0.67
N SER A 152 -11.00 8.81 -1.93
CA SER A 152 -9.95 7.90 -2.36
C SER A 152 -8.66 8.69 -2.58
N LEU A 153 -7.54 8.02 -2.35
CA LEU A 153 -6.20 8.57 -2.53
C LEU A 153 -5.57 8.05 -3.83
N ALA A 154 -4.90 8.92 -4.58
CA ALA A 154 -4.00 8.55 -5.66
C ALA A 154 -2.68 9.38 -5.59
N PRO A 155 -1.51 8.77 -5.77
CA PRO A 155 -1.28 7.33 -5.86
C PRO A 155 -1.58 6.63 -4.52
N ASP A 156 -2.30 5.50 -4.55
CA ASP A 156 -2.60 4.74 -3.34
C ASP A 156 -1.40 3.83 -2.99
N PRO A 157 -0.76 3.99 -1.82
CA PRO A 157 0.37 3.15 -1.41
C PRO A 157 -0.02 1.68 -1.18
N ARG A 158 -1.30 1.38 -0.94
CA ARG A 158 -1.82 0.01 -0.81
C ARG A 158 -1.89 -0.71 -2.15
N VAL A 159 -2.02 0.03 -3.25
CA VAL A 159 -2.07 -0.52 -4.61
C VAL A 159 -0.69 -0.51 -5.26
N THR A 160 0.04 0.59 -5.09
CA THR A 160 1.34 0.77 -5.74
C THR A 160 2.49 0.06 -5.01
N GLY A 161 2.35 -0.14 -3.69
CA GLY A 161 3.44 -0.61 -2.83
C GLY A 161 4.55 0.43 -2.63
N ILE A 162 4.32 1.69 -3.01
CA ILE A 162 5.31 2.77 -2.93
C ILE A 162 4.99 3.65 -1.72
N PRO A 163 5.90 3.77 -0.74
CA PRO A 163 5.71 4.68 0.38
C PRO A 163 5.68 6.14 -0.06
N LEU A 164 4.86 6.93 0.63
CA LEU A 164 4.61 8.33 0.33
C LEU A 164 5.76 9.22 0.83
N MET A 165 6.24 10.14 -0.01
CA MET A 165 7.16 11.19 0.40
C MET A 165 6.41 12.30 1.15
N TRP A 166 7.07 13.00 2.05
CA TRP A 166 6.41 14.06 2.82
C TRP A 166 6.09 15.30 1.98
N ASP A 167 6.95 15.59 1.01
CA ASP A 167 6.90 16.77 0.13
C ASP A 167 6.13 16.53 -1.17
N GLN A 168 5.68 15.31 -1.45
CA GLN A 168 4.92 15.02 -2.68
C GLN A 168 3.47 15.53 -2.60
N GLU A 169 2.92 15.85 -3.77
CA GLU A 169 1.51 16.16 -3.96
C GLU A 169 0.70 14.88 -4.25
N LEU A 170 -0.49 14.81 -3.67
CA LEU A 170 -1.43 13.70 -3.80
C LEU A 170 -2.69 14.19 -4.51
N VAL A 171 -3.43 13.28 -5.13
CA VAL A 171 -4.78 13.51 -5.59
C VAL A 171 -5.76 12.82 -4.66
N VAL A 172 -6.81 13.54 -4.25
CA VAL A 172 -7.95 12.96 -3.55
C VAL A 172 -9.25 13.22 -4.31
N TYR A 173 -10.14 12.24 -4.32
CA TYR A 173 -11.39 12.29 -5.08
C TYR A 173 -12.51 11.54 -4.36
N PRO A 174 -13.80 11.93 -4.53
CA PRO A 174 -14.89 11.32 -3.77
C PRO A 174 -15.05 9.82 -4.02
N VAL A 175 -15.19 9.05 -2.92
CA VAL A 175 -15.39 7.60 -2.97
C VAL A 175 -16.78 7.27 -3.51
N LYS A 176 -16.86 6.41 -4.54
CA LYS A 176 -18.13 5.85 -5.04
C LYS A 176 -18.45 4.49 -4.43
N GLN A 177 -17.41 3.72 -4.09
CA GLN A 177 -17.50 2.40 -3.47
C GLN A 177 -16.35 2.27 -2.46
N PRO A 178 -16.57 1.61 -1.30
CA PRO A 178 -15.50 1.42 -0.33
C PRO A 178 -14.29 0.74 -0.95
N PHE A 179 -13.11 1.02 -0.41
CA PHE A 179 -11.87 0.39 -0.86
C PHE A 179 -12.03 -1.14 -0.86
N GLN A 180 -11.65 -1.74 -1.99
CA GLN A 180 -11.57 -3.17 -2.17
C GLN A 180 -10.12 -3.51 -2.54
N GLU A 181 -9.74 -4.75 -2.26
CA GLU A 181 -8.43 -5.25 -2.68
C GLU A 181 -8.28 -5.06 -4.20
N PRO A 182 -7.21 -4.39 -4.65
CA PRO A 182 -7.06 -4.01 -6.04
C PRO A 182 -6.90 -5.26 -6.92
N ALA A 183 -7.55 -5.24 -8.08
CA ALA A 183 -7.32 -6.28 -9.08
C ALA A 183 -5.84 -6.27 -9.53
N PRO A 184 -5.21 -7.43 -9.75
CA PRO A 184 -3.82 -7.51 -10.22
C PRO A 184 -3.57 -6.66 -11.47
N GLU A 185 -4.53 -6.59 -12.38
CA GLU A 185 -4.44 -5.81 -13.61
C GLU A 185 -4.26 -4.31 -13.33
N LEU A 186 -4.95 -3.75 -12.32
CA LEU A 186 -4.80 -2.34 -11.94
C LEU A 186 -3.38 -2.07 -11.43
N ILE A 187 -2.84 -2.95 -10.57
CA ILE A 187 -1.48 -2.82 -10.04
C ILE A 187 -0.47 -2.78 -11.19
N GLY A 188 -0.59 -3.71 -12.15
CA GLY A 188 0.29 -3.77 -13.32
C GLY A 188 0.19 -2.52 -14.19
N VAL A 189 -1.03 -2.02 -14.42
CA VAL A 189 -1.28 -0.79 -15.19
C VAL A 189 -0.70 0.44 -14.50
N LEU A 190 -0.85 0.59 -13.18
CA LEU A 190 -0.27 1.73 -12.47
C LEU A 190 1.25 1.67 -12.50
N ARG A 191 1.87 0.51 -12.31
CA ARG A 191 3.33 0.38 -12.43
C ARG A 191 3.84 0.72 -13.83
N MET A 192 3.08 0.36 -14.87
CA MET A 192 3.33 0.80 -16.23
C MET A 192 3.25 2.31 -16.37
N LEU A 193 2.22 2.94 -15.79
CA LEU A 193 2.08 4.40 -15.80
C LEU A 193 3.32 5.07 -15.19
N TYR A 194 3.79 4.58 -14.05
CA TYR A 194 5.01 5.09 -13.41
C TYR A 194 6.24 4.96 -14.32
N LEU A 195 6.39 3.84 -15.02
CA LEU A 195 7.48 3.65 -15.98
C LEU A 195 7.36 4.62 -17.16
N THR A 196 6.16 4.75 -17.72
CA THR A 196 5.84 5.67 -18.82
C THR A 196 6.17 7.11 -18.44
N VAL A 197 5.67 7.58 -17.28
CA VAL A 197 5.96 8.93 -16.79
C VAL A 197 7.45 9.13 -16.51
N SER A 198 8.15 8.12 -15.96
CA SER A 198 9.60 8.23 -15.72
C SER A 198 10.40 8.46 -17.00
N VAL A 199 10.00 7.79 -18.09
CA VAL A 199 10.63 7.94 -19.40
C VAL A 199 10.26 9.29 -20.02
N ALA A 200 8.97 9.64 -20.04
CA ALA A 200 8.49 10.91 -20.58
C ALA A 200 9.07 12.13 -19.83
N ALA A 201 9.22 12.04 -18.51
CA ALA A 201 9.72 13.12 -17.66
C ALA A 201 11.25 13.30 -17.70
N ALA A 202 11.95 12.70 -18.66
CA ALA A 202 13.41 12.64 -18.66
C ALA A 202 14.09 14.03 -18.69
N ASP A 203 13.45 15.02 -19.28
CA ASP A 203 13.91 16.41 -19.33
C ASP A 203 13.35 17.28 -18.17
N GLY A 204 12.59 16.68 -17.26
CA GLY A 204 11.91 17.33 -16.14
C GLY A 204 10.52 17.85 -16.46
N THR A 205 10.04 17.70 -17.69
CA THR A 205 8.68 18.02 -18.13
C THR A 205 8.04 16.81 -18.81
N VAL A 206 6.72 16.70 -18.75
CA VAL A 206 5.96 15.62 -19.43
C VAL A 206 4.91 16.29 -20.30
N ASP A 207 4.77 15.84 -21.54
CA ASP A 207 3.63 16.25 -22.36
C ASP A 207 2.38 15.49 -21.85
N PRO A 208 1.33 16.19 -21.37
CA PRO A 208 0.10 15.54 -20.94
C PRO A 208 -0.55 14.66 -22.02
N GLU A 209 -0.27 14.92 -23.31
CA GLU A 209 -0.78 14.10 -24.41
C GLU A 209 -0.20 12.68 -24.40
N GLU A 210 1.07 12.49 -24.01
CA GLU A 210 1.71 11.18 -23.94
C GLU A 210 1.07 10.29 -22.86
N VAL A 211 0.86 10.86 -21.67
CA VAL A 211 0.18 10.18 -20.56
C VAL A 211 -1.26 9.87 -20.93
N ALA A 212 -1.97 10.80 -21.58
CA ALA A 212 -3.35 10.58 -22.02
C ALA A 212 -3.46 9.48 -23.09
N VAL A 213 -2.46 9.32 -23.97
CA VAL A 213 -2.39 8.22 -24.94
C VAL A 213 -2.22 6.89 -24.22
N PHE A 214 -1.30 6.83 -23.25
CA PHE A 214 -1.10 5.65 -22.42
C PHE A 214 -2.39 5.28 -21.66
N GLU A 215 -3.04 6.23 -21.00
CA GLU A 215 -4.26 6.00 -20.24
C GLU A 215 -5.38 5.43 -21.12
N LYS A 216 -5.63 6.03 -22.29
CA LYS A 216 -6.64 5.54 -23.26
C LYS A 216 -6.40 4.10 -23.68
N MET A 217 -5.14 3.71 -23.79
CA MET A 217 -4.74 2.37 -24.17
C MET A 217 -4.89 1.40 -22.99
N ALA A 218 -4.40 1.79 -21.81
CA ALA A 218 -4.40 0.97 -20.61
C ALA A 218 -5.81 0.74 -20.04
N ILE A 219 -6.75 1.67 -20.26
CA ILE A 219 -8.17 1.52 -19.90
C ILE A 219 -8.79 0.25 -20.50
N GLN A 220 -8.29 -0.25 -21.64
CA GLN A 220 -8.80 -1.49 -22.25
C GLN A 220 -8.45 -2.75 -21.44
N ALA A 221 -7.40 -2.69 -20.62
CA ALA A 221 -6.99 -3.79 -19.75
C ALA A 221 -7.70 -3.77 -18.38
N ILE A 222 -8.39 -2.68 -18.04
CA ILE A 222 -9.05 -2.48 -16.75
C ILE A 222 -10.53 -2.89 -16.82
N PRO A 223 -11.02 -3.71 -15.87
CA PRO A 223 -12.38 -4.26 -15.95
C PRO A 223 -13.49 -3.32 -15.43
N ASP A 224 -13.19 -2.42 -14.49
CA ASP A 224 -14.19 -1.63 -13.77
C ASP A 224 -13.91 -0.11 -13.80
N ASP A 225 -14.95 0.69 -13.53
CA ASP A 225 -14.85 2.15 -13.59
C ASP A 225 -14.07 2.76 -12.41
N SER A 226 -14.01 2.08 -11.25
CA SER A 226 -13.25 2.56 -10.09
C SER A 226 -11.74 2.50 -10.36
N ALA A 227 -11.30 1.42 -11.02
CA ALA A 227 -9.92 1.26 -11.44
C ALA A 227 -9.51 2.26 -12.54
N LYS A 228 -10.45 2.69 -13.40
CA LYS A 228 -10.20 3.79 -14.36
C LYS A 228 -10.00 5.13 -13.64
N GLU A 229 -10.84 5.44 -12.66
CA GLU A 229 -10.68 6.65 -11.84
C GLU A 229 -9.36 6.65 -11.08
N ALA A 230 -8.94 5.50 -10.54
CA ALA A 230 -7.65 5.36 -9.89
C ALA A 230 -6.47 5.58 -10.86
N LEU A 231 -6.59 5.09 -12.10
CA LEU A 231 -5.60 5.33 -13.15
C LEU A 231 -5.50 6.83 -13.51
N GLU A 232 -6.63 7.47 -13.84
CA GLU A 232 -6.68 8.89 -14.20
C GLU A 232 -6.20 9.79 -13.06
N ALA A 233 -6.60 9.50 -11.81
CA ALA A 233 -6.16 10.26 -10.65
C ALA A 233 -4.65 10.09 -10.38
N THR A 234 -4.11 8.89 -10.60
CA THR A 234 -2.66 8.64 -10.46
C THR A 234 -1.89 9.36 -11.56
N GLY A 235 -2.37 9.37 -12.80
CA GLY A 235 -1.78 10.12 -13.91
C GLY A 235 -1.73 11.62 -13.62
N ALA A 236 -2.85 12.18 -13.15
CA ALA A 236 -2.93 13.59 -12.74
C ALA A 236 -1.94 13.94 -11.64
N ALA A 237 -1.77 13.08 -10.63
CA ALA A 237 -0.79 13.28 -9.55
C ALA A 237 0.66 13.28 -10.10
N LEU A 238 0.99 12.30 -10.93
CA LEU A 238 2.34 12.14 -11.49
C LEU A 238 2.73 13.26 -12.47
N LEU A 239 1.76 13.85 -13.18
CA LEU A 239 2.01 15.01 -14.04
C LEU A 239 2.41 16.28 -13.27
N ARG A 240 1.98 16.40 -12.00
CA ARG A 240 2.31 17.55 -11.15
C ARG A 240 3.60 17.35 -10.37
N ASP A 241 3.94 16.11 -10.01
CA ASP A 241 5.20 15.74 -9.38
C ASP A 241 5.86 14.55 -10.09
N THR A 242 6.48 14.85 -11.23
CA THR A 242 7.15 13.85 -12.08
C THR A 242 8.34 13.18 -11.38
N GLY A 243 8.91 13.84 -10.36
CA GLY A 243 10.00 13.29 -9.55
C GLY A 243 9.60 12.05 -8.75
N VAL A 244 8.31 11.87 -8.46
CA VAL A 244 7.78 10.68 -7.78
C VAL A 244 7.96 9.43 -8.64
N ALA A 245 7.72 9.54 -9.95
CA ALA A 245 7.89 8.43 -10.89
C ALA A 245 9.36 7.93 -10.92
N ASP A 246 10.31 8.87 -11.05
CA ASP A 246 11.74 8.54 -11.11
C ASP A 246 12.27 7.90 -9.82
N LYS A 247 11.80 8.37 -8.65
CA LYS A 247 12.14 7.79 -7.34
C LYS A 247 11.59 6.36 -7.20
N ALA A 248 10.38 6.12 -7.70
CA ALA A 248 9.73 4.80 -7.66
C ALA A 248 10.36 3.78 -8.62
N LEU A 249 11.01 4.23 -9.70
CA LEU A 249 11.57 3.37 -10.74
C LEU A 249 12.48 2.27 -10.19
N THR A 250 13.32 2.59 -9.19
CA THR A 250 14.21 1.58 -8.58
C THR A 250 13.42 0.49 -7.85
N ARG A 251 12.33 0.85 -7.16
CA ARG A 251 11.49 -0.12 -6.46
C ARG A 251 10.71 -0.98 -7.46
N ILE A 252 10.10 -0.35 -8.46
CA ILE A 252 9.41 -1.07 -9.54
C ILE A 252 10.37 -2.04 -10.23
N ALA A 253 11.60 -1.62 -10.50
CA ALA A 253 12.57 -2.45 -11.21
C ALA A 253 13.06 -3.66 -10.40
N LYS A 254 13.26 -3.52 -9.08
CA LYS A 254 13.64 -4.61 -8.18
C LYS A 254 12.62 -5.75 -8.21
N GLY A 255 11.34 -5.39 -8.18
CA GLY A 255 10.26 -6.36 -8.19
C GLY A 255 10.09 -7.11 -9.52
N VAL A 256 10.70 -6.66 -10.63
CA VAL A 256 10.60 -7.36 -11.93
C VAL A 256 11.55 -8.56 -11.98
N SER A 257 10.97 -9.76 -12.01
CA SER A 257 11.73 -11.01 -12.20
C SER A 257 12.61 -10.98 -13.45
N GLU A 258 13.82 -11.56 -13.37
CA GLU A 258 14.86 -11.53 -14.41
C GLU A 258 14.35 -11.96 -15.80
N LYS A 259 13.51 -13.01 -15.86
CA LYS A 259 12.94 -13.55 -17.10
C LYS A 259 12.07 -12.57 -17.88
N ARG A 260 11.58 -11.51 -17.22
CA ARG A 260 10.57 -10.60 -17.77
C ARG A 260 11.11 -9.17 -17.96
N ARG A 261 12.35 -8.91 -17.53
CA ARG A 261 13.01 -7.60 -17.64
C ARG A 261 13.16 -7.13 -19.08
N GLU A 262 13.47 -8.03 -20.02
CA GLU A 262 13.60 -7.71 -21.44
C GLU A 262 12.28 -7.18 -22.03
N LEU A 263 11.14 -7.77 -21.62
CA LEU A 263 9.82 -7.36 -22.09
C LEU A 263 9.47 -5.95 -21.61
N VAL A 264 9.68 -5.67 -20.30
CA VAL A 264 9.44 -4.35 -19.71
C VAL A 264 10.39 -3.29 -20.33
N ALA A 265 11.64 -3.66 -20.59
CA ALA A 265 12.62 -2.78 -21.22
C ALA A 265 12.26 -2.44 -22.68
N ARG A 266 11.74 -3.41 -23.44
CA ARG A 266 11.26 -3.16 -24.81
C ARG A 266 10.06 -2.22 -24.82
N TYR A 267 9.14 -2.40 -23.87
CA TYR A 267 8.03 -1.48 -23.70
C TYR A 267 8.51 -0.05 -23.40
N ALA A 268 9.48 0.12 -22.49
CA ALA A 268 10.05 1.45 -22.20
C ALA A 268 10.64 2.12 -23.44
N ILE A 269 11.29 1.35 -24.32
CA ILE A 269 11.79 1.85 -25.62
C ILE A 269 10.64 2.28 -26.52
N GLN A 270 9.55 1.51 -26.59
CA GLN A 270 8.38 1.85 -27.40
C GLN A 270 7.71 3.15 -26.93
N VAL A 271 7.63 3.36 -25.62
CA VAL A 271 7.12 4.61 -25.05
C VAL A 271 7.99 5.78 -25.46
N ALA A 272 9.31 5.69 -25.29
CA ALA A 272 10.24 6.74 -25.71
C ALA A 272 10.24 6.98 -27.23
N ALA A 273 9.91 5.97 -28.02
CA ALA A 273 9.84 6.06 -29.48
C ALA A 273 8.47 6.53 -29.99
N ALA A 274 7.50 6.83 -29.12
CA ALA A 274 6.15 7.24 -29.51
C ALA A 274 6.16 8.52 -30.37
N ASP A 275 7.06 9.45 -30.05
CA ASP A 275 7.23 10.74 -30.74
C ASP A 275 8.24 10.69 -31.92
N GLU A 276 8.55 9.48 -32.40
CA GLU A 276 9.48 9.19 -33.52
C GLU A 276 10.95 9.60 -33.28
N ILE A 277 11.25 10.43 -32.27
CA ILE A 277 12.59 10.92 -31.94
C ILE A 277 12.87 10.71 -30.46
N ILE A 278 13.78 9.78 -30.15
CA ILE A 278 14.30 9.61 -28.78
C ILE A 278 15.32 10.71 -28.49
N THR A 279 15.02 11.56 -27.52
CA THR A 279 15.92 12.63 -27.07
C THR A 279 17.13 12.08 -26.31
N PRO A 280 18.24 12.84 -26.21
CA PRO A 280 19.38 12.44 -25.38
C PRO A 280 19.05 12.20 -23.92
N ASP A 281 17.98 12.81 -23.41
CA ASP A 281 17.58 12.78 -22.01
C ASP A 281 16.76 11.51 -21.73
N GLU A 282 15.82 11.18 -22.60
CA GLU A 282 15.12 9.88 -22.58
C GLU A 282 16.11 8.73 -22.75
N ALA A 283 17.10 8.86 -23.63
CA ALA A 283 18.17 7.86 -23.78
C ALA A 283 18.97 7.66 -22.47
N ARG A 284 19.11 8.70 -21.63
CA ARG A 284 19.73 8.57 -20.30
C ARG A 284 18.84 7.81 -19.33
N VAL A 285 17.53 8.06 -19.33
CA VAL A 285 16.56 7.32 -18.51
C VAL A 285 16.47 5.86 -18.95
N LEU A 286 16.40 5.58 -20.25
CA LEU A 286 16.43 4.22 -20.78
C LEU A 286 17.71 3.48 -20.38
N LYS A 287 18.88 4.12 -20.46
CA LYS A 287 20.14 3.53 -19.96
C LYS A 287 20.08 3.22 -18.47
N ARG A 288 19.44 4.06 -17.66
CA ARG A 288 19.22 3.80 -16.23
C ARG A 288 18.30 2.60 -16.01
N ILE A 289 17.18 2.51 -16.75
CA ILE A 289 16.25 1.37 -16.71
C ILE A 289 16.98 0.07 -17.06
N PHE A 290 17.77 0.07 -18.13
CA PHE A 290 18.57 -1.08 -18.54
C PHE A 290 19.57 -1.53 -17.48
N ARG A 291 20.25 -0.58 -16.82
CA ARG A 291 21.15 -0.88 -15.70
C ARG A 291 20.42 -1.44 -14.49
N LEU A 292 19.25 -0.91 -14.14
CA LEU A 292 18.42 -1.43 -13.05
C LEU A 292 17.94 -2.85 -13.33
N PHE A 293 17.72 -3.18 -14.60
CA PHE A 293 17.34 -4.51 -15.05
C PHE A 293 18.52 -5.47 -15.29
N ASP A 294 19.76 -5.03 -15.10
CA ASP A 294 20.97 -5.79 -15.45
C ASP A 294 20.98 -6.26 -16.91
N LEU A 295 20.44 -5.42 -17.81
CA LEU A 295 20.42 -5.66 -19.25
C LEU A 295 21.62 -4.97 -19.92
N PRO A 296 22.24 -5.60 -20.92
CA PRO A 296 23.42 -5.04 -21.57
C PRO A 296 23.08 -3.79 -22.40
N GLU A 297 23.91 -2.74 -22.28
CA GLU A 297 23.71 -1.46 -23.00
C GLU A 297 23.73 -1.63 -24.54
N TYR A 298 24.44 -2.62 -25.08
CA TYR A 298 24.45 -2.89 -26.53
C TYR A 298 23.07 -3.32 -27.05
N TYR A 299 22.20 -3.88 -26.19
CA TYR A 299 20.85 -4.26 -26.58
C TYR A 299 20.01 -3.01 -26.85
N LEU A 300 20.10 -2.00 -25.98
CA LEU A 300 19.46 -0.70 -26.18
C LEU A 300 19.96 -0.04 -27.48
N GLU A 301 21.28 -0.04 -27.71
CA GLU A 301 21.86 0.51 -28.95
C GLU A 301 21.39 -0.24 -30.19
N SER A 302 21.25 -1.57 -30.12
CA SER A 302 20.73 -2.39 -31.24
C SER A 302 19.25 -2.16 -31.54
N GLN A 303 18.45 -1.74 -30.55
CA GLN A 303 17.03 -1.45 -30.71
C GLN A 303 16.80 0.00 -31.17
N ILE A 304 17.58 0.96 -30.66
CA ILE A 304 17.53 2.36 -31.10
C ILE A 304 18.14 2.53 -32.50
N SER A 305 19.21 1.79 -32.80
CA SER A 305 19.87 1.80 -34.12
C SER A 305 19.40 0.67 -35.04
N ALA A 306 18.34 -0.06 -34.70
CA ALA A 306 17.69 -0.94 -35.65
C ALA A 306 17.24 -0.07 -36.82
N PRO A 307 17.82 -0.22 -38.03
CA PRO A 307 17.37 0.57 -39.14
C PRO A 307 15.92 0.16 -39.42
N ASP A 308 14.97 1.06 -39.16
CA ASP A 308 13.75 1.09 -39.94
C ASP A 308 14.21 1.09 -41.41
N GLU A 309 13.84 0.06 -42.18
CA GLU A 309 14.25 -0.10 -43.57
C GLU A 309 13.77 1.04 -44.50
N ASP A 310 13.10 2.08 -43.96
CA ASP A 310 12.59 3.24 -44.70
C ASP A 310 13.22 4.61 -44.34
N PHE A 311 14.10 4.72 -43.34
CA PHE A 311 14.78 6.00 -43.05
C PHE A 311 16.31 5.87 -43.08
N GLY A 312 16.84 5.78 -44.29
CA GLY A 312 18.26 5.99 -44.53
C GLY A 312 18.67 7.43 -44.23
N GLU A 313 19.38 7.63 -43.11
CA GLU A 313 20.04 8.88 -42.77
C GLU A 313 21.05 9.26 -43.88
N VAL A 314 20.74 10.32 -44.63
CA VAL A 314 21.64 10.87 -45.65
C VAL A 314 22.74 11.66 -44.94
N THR A 315 23.88 11.01 -44.69
CA THR A 315 25.13 11.69 -44.32
C THR A 315 25.45 12.83 -45.30
N VAL A 316 25.42 14.08 -44.80
CA VAL A 316 25.84 15.26 -45.55
C VAL A 316 27.38 15.31 -45.61
N GLN A 317 27.96 15.05 -46.78
CA GLN A 317 29.36 15.37 -47.05
C GLN A 317 29.54 16.90 -47.18
N GLU A 318 30.49 17.47 -46.44
CA GLU A 318 30.87 18.88 -46.58
C GLU A 318 31.69 19.16 -47.86
N ALA A 319 31.18 20.16 -48.59
CA ALA A 319 31.85 21.18 -49.43
C ALA A 319 32.96 20.78 -50.43
N GLY A 320 32.55 20.40 -51.64
CA GLY A 320 33.37 20.53 -52.87
C GLY A 320 32.95 21.75 -53.71
N LYS A 321 33.78 22.79 -53.77
CA LYS A 321 33.59 23.96 -54.65
C LYS A 321 33.56 23.55 -56.13
N ALA A 322 32.40 23.66 -56.78
CA ALA A 322 32.32 23.88 -58.24
C ALA A 322 31.01 24.56 -58.65
N LYS A 323 31.10 25.73 -59.27
CA LYS A 323 29.99 26.44 -59.93
C LYS A 323 29.41 25.59 -61.07
N ARG A 324 28.15 25.18 -60.97
CA ARG A 324 27.31 24.82 -62.15
C ARG A 324 25.88 25.35 -62.00
N LYS A 325 25.31 25.69 -63.16
CA LYS A 325 23.97 26.29 -63.37
C LYS A 325 22.88 25.38 -62.79
N GLY A 326 21.89 26.02 -62.17
CA GLY A 326 20.85 25.40 -61.36
C GLY A 326 19.93 24.40 -62.07
N GLU A 327 19.31 23.59 -61.23
CA GLU A 327 18.23 22.67 -61.53
C GLU A 327 16.94 23.13 -60.83
N ALA A 328 15.81 22.81 -61.43
CA ALA A 328 14.49 23.26 -61.00
C ALA A 328 14.08 22.60 -59.67
N ILE A 329 13.73 23.42 -58.69
CA ILE A 329 13.16 22.99 -57.41
C ILE A 329 11.80 22.32 -57.68
N PRO A 330 11.54 21.08 -57.22
CA PRO A 330 10.22 20.45 -57.33
C PRO A 330 9.18 21.29 -56.57
N ARG A 331 7.96 21.38 -57.13
CA ARG A 331 6.86 22.15 -56.52
C ARG A 331 6.46 21.52 -55.17
N LYS A 332 6.30 22.35 -54.14
CA LYS A 332 5.66 22.00 -52.87
C LYS A 332 4.30 21.36 -53.14
N SER A 333 4.10 20.12 -52.71
CA SER A 333 2.80 19.50 -52.52
C SER A 333 2.06 20.22 -51.38
N ASP A 334 0.75 20.40 -51.54
CA ASP A 334 -0.15 21.05 -50.57
C ASP A 334 -0.23 20.28 -49.23
N PRO A 335 -0.61 20.96 -48.14
CA PRO A 335 -0.71 20.38 -46.80
C PRO A 335 -2.01 19.57 -46.65
N GLU A 336 -1.99 18.29 -47.02
CA GLU A 336 -3.04 17.31 -46.69
C GLU A 336 -2.45 16.00 -46.14
N HIS A 337 -1.40 16.10 -45.32
CA HIS A 337 -1.04 15.00 -44.43
C HIS A 337 -1.64 15.27 -43.06
N SER A 338 -2.93 14.96 -42.93
CA SER A 338 -3.51 14.68 -41.64
C SER A 338 -2.72 13.52 -41.02
N PHE A 339 -2.11 13.77 -39.87
CA PHE A 339 -1.55 12.76 -38.99
C PHE A 339 -2.56 11.62 -38.84
N GLN A 340 -2.24 10.44 -39.38
CA GLN A 340 -3.03 9.22 -39.21
C GLN A 340 -2.22 8.28 -38.33
N LEU A 341 -2.73 8.06 -37.11
CA LEU A 341 -2.24 7.02 -36.23
C LEU A 341 -2.22 5.68 -36.96
N ASP A 342 -1.06 5.04 -36.97
CA ASP A 342 -0.88 3.68 -37.51
C ASP A 342 -1.50 2.67 -36.54
N MET A 343 -2.75 2.28 -36.81
CA MET A 343 -3.51 1.32 -35.99
C MET A 343 -2.86 -0.07 -35.94
N SER A 344 -1.89 -0.39 -36.81
CA SER A 344 -1.14 -1.64 -36.76
C SER A 344 -0.02 -1.61 -35.71
N LYS A 345 0.63 -0.46 -35.50
CA LYS A 345 1.55 -0.23 -34.37
C LYS A 345 0.78 -0.27 -33.04
N ILE A 346 -0.38 0.36 -32.95
CA ILE A 346 -1.23 0.34 -31.74
C ILE A 346 -1.67 -1.08 -31.36
N ALA A 347 -2.02 -1.94 -32.33
CA ALA A 347 -2.42 -3.32 -32.06
C ALA A 347 -1.25 -4.22 -31.59
N ALA A 348 -0.03 -3.95 -32.02
CA ALA A 348 1.16 -4.60 -31.48
C ALA A 348 1.45 -4.12 -30.05
N ILE A 349 1.32 -2.81 -29.82
CA ILE A 349 1.48 -2.21 -28.49
C ILE A 349 0.41 -2.78 -27.54
N THR A 350 -0.85 -2.99 -27.94
CA THR A 350 -1.89 -3.53 -27.02
C THR A 350 -1.67 -4.97 -26.59
N ALA A 351 -1.19 -5.84 -27.48
CA ALA A 351 -0.87 -7.22 -27.13
C ALA A 351 0.35 -7.29 -26.19
N GLU A 352 1.39 -6.51 -26.47
CA GLU A 352 2.61 -6.45 -25.64
C GLU A 352 2.33 -5.77 -24.29
N THR A 353 1.54 -4.69 -24.25
CA THR A 353 1.11 -4.02 -23.01
C THR A 353 0.30 -4.94 -22.11
N SER A 354 -0.58 -5.78 -22.66
CA SER A 354 -1.34 -6.75 -21.86
C SER A 354 -0.42 -7.78 -21.19
N GLU A 355 0.61 -8.25 -21.90
CA GLU A 355 1.62 -9.15 -21.34
C GLU A 355 2.47 -8.47 -20.27
N VAL A 356 2.92 -7.23 -20.51
CA VAL A 356 3.72 -6.45 -19.56
C VAL A 356 2.92 -6.08 -18.30
N ILE A 357 1.63 -5.75 -18.43
CA ILE A 357 0.73 -5.53 -17.28
C ILE A 357 0.65 -6.79 -16.42
N GLY A 358 0.51 -7.98 -17.04
CA GLY A 358 0.52 -9.25 -16.32
C GLY A 358 1.87 -9.58 -15.65
N VAL A 359 2.97 -9.08 -16.20
CA VAL A 359 4.28 -9.16 -15.56
C VAL A 359 4.34 -8.27 -14.32
N LEU A 360 3.88 -7.02 -14.44
CA LEU A 360 3.97 -6.02 -13.40
C LEU A 360 2.94 -6.20 -12.28
N SER A 361 1.87 -6.97 -12.53
CA SER A 361 0.88 -7.32 -11.52
C SER A 361 1.41 -8.35 -10.50
N SER A 362 2.20 -9.34 -10.95
CA SER A 362 2.67 -10.45 -10.09
C SER A 362 3.87 -10.10 -9.21
N ILE A 363 4.14 -8.82 -9.01
CA ILE A 363 5.34 -8.30 -8.33
C ILE A 363 5.02 -7.93 -6.86
N MET A 364 3.83 -8.24 -6.36
CA MET A 364 3.44 -7.91 -4.98
C MET A 364 3.69 -9.01 -3.94
N ASP A 365 4.03 -10.24 -4.33
CA ASP A 365 4.13 -11.35 -3.39
C ASP A 365 5.53 -11.53 -2.74
N ASP A 366 6.58 -10.83 -3.21
CA ASP A 366 7.97 -11.12 -2.76
C ASP A 366 8.53 -10.09 -1.75
N GLU A 367 7.78 -9.05 -1.33
CA GLU A 367 8.33 -7.96 -0.49
C GLU A 367 7.59 -7.72 0.84
N GLU A 368 6.55 -8.48 1.18
CA GLU A 368 6.26 -8.65 2.62
C GLU A 368 7.45 -9.36 3.27
N GLU A 369 8.06 -10.34 2.59
CA GLU A 369 9.25 -11.02 3.09
C GLU A 369 10.52 -10.16 3.08
N GLU A 370 10.81 -9.17 2.21
CA GLU A 370 12.10 -8.44 2.28
C GLU A 370 12.15 -7.21 3.22
N GLU A 371 11.01 -6.60 3.56
CA GLU A 371 10.93 -5.62 4.67
C GLU A 371 10.56 -6.30 6.01
N GLU A 372 9.98 -7.52 5.98
CA GLU A 372 9.86 -8.43 7.14
C GLU A 372 11.08 -9.36 7.29
N GLU A 373 12.03 -9.46 6.35
CA GLU A 373 13.29 -10.23 6.50
C GLU A 373 14.30 -9.50 7.40
N GLN A 374 13.97 -8.28 7.84
CA GLN A 374 14.65 -7.61 8.95
C GLN A 374 13.85 -7.67 10.27
N VAL A 375 12.68 -8.34 10.28
CA VAL A 375 11.88 -8.65 11.47
C VAL A 375 11.10 -9.97 11.28
N GLU A 376 11.76 -11.08 10.95
CA GLU A 376 11.12 -12.39 10.92
C GLU A 376 11.71 -13.29 12.00
N GLU A 377 10.79 -13.64 12.90
CA GLU A 377 10.93 -14.40 14.11
C GLU A 377 11.60 -15.77 13.87
N PHE A 378 12.71 -16.01 14.57
CA PHE A 378 13.14 -17.38 14.84
C PHE A 378 12.25 -17.97 15.93
N ASN A 379 11.04 -18.40 15.58
CA ASN A 379 10.21 -19.20 16.47
C ASN A 379 10.73 -20.65 16.46
N SER A 380 11.71 -20.94 17.32
CA SER A 380 12.06 -22.32 17.66
C SER A 380 11.47 -22.70 19.02
N GLN A 381 10.56 -23.68 18.97
CA GLN A 381 10.06 -24.40 20.14
C GLN A 381 11.22 -25.11 20.88
N ALA A 382 11.44 -24.78 22.16
CA ALA A 382 12.04 -25.65 23.17
C ALA A 382 11.73 -25.06 24.56
N GLU A 383 10.84 -25.70 25.32
CA GLU A 383 11.15 -26.59 26.46
C GLU A 383 11.45 -25.87 27.78
N ASP A 384 10.55 -26.15 28.73
CA ASP A 384 10.55 -25.87 30.17
C ASP A 384 11.94 -26.03 30.82
N GLY A 385 12.42 -24.97 31.49
CA GLY A 385 13.78 -24.95 32.02
C GLY A 385 14.16 -23.74 32.89
N THR A 386 13.42 -23.45 33.96
CA THR A 386 13.81 -22.76 35.21
C THR A 386 14.93 -21.67 35.18
N ALA A 387 14.50 -20.40 35.24
CA ALA A 387 15.07 -19.16 35.83
C ALA A 387 16.59 -19.03 36.13
N PRO A 388 17.12 -17.79 35.95
CA PRO A 388 17.29 -16.91 37.12
C PRO A 388 16.79 -15.47 36.90
N ASN A 389 16.15 -14.91 37.94
CA ASN A 389 15.68 -13.53 38.13
C ASN A 389 16.12 -12.48 37.09
N ALA A 390 15.21 -12.09 36.20
CA ALA A 390 15.28 -10.82 35.50
C ALA A 390 14.89 -9.67 36.45
N ALA A 391 15.66 -8.59 36.45
CA ALA A 391 15.34 -7.39 37.23
C ALA A 391 14.08 -6.68 36.67
N PRO A 392 13.18 -6.14 37.52
CA PRO A 392 11.90 -5.57 37.09
C PRO A 392 12.01 -4.41 36.08
N TRP A 393 13.14 -3.73 36.01
CA TRP A 393 13.37 -2.62 35.09
C TRP A 393 13.73 -3.06 33.66
N MET A 394 13.97 -4.36 33.43
CA MET A 394 14.24 -4.93 32.10
C MET A 394 12.96 -5.43 31.39
N GLU A 395 11.78 -5.02 31.85
CA GLU A 395 10.49 -5.39 31.25
C GLU A 395 10.43 -4.89 29.78
N GLY A 396 10.05 -5.78 28.85
CA GLY A 396 10.02 -5.50 27.41
C GLY A 396 11.26 -5.96 26.61
N LEU A 397 12.37 -6.28 27.26
CA LEU A 397 13.54 -6.91 26.62
C LEU A 397 13.40 -8.44 26.64
N GLU A 398 13.71 -9.15 25.54
CA GLU A 398 13.57 -10.62 25.55
C GLU A 398 14.55 -11.29 26.54
N GLU A 399 14.16 -12.44 27.10
CA GLU A 399 14.88 -13.14 28.17
C GLU A 399 16.35 -13.45 27.84
N ARG A 400 16.65 -13.76 26.57
CA ARG A 400 18.04 -13.99 26.10
C ARG A 400 18.92 -12.72 26.17
N TYR A 401 18.35 -11.55 25.91
CA TYR A 401 19.06 -10.27 25.97
C TYR A 401 19.15 -9.75 27.41
N GLN A 402 18.16 -10.03 28.25
CA GLN A 402 18.21 -9.73 29.68
C GLN A 402 19.35 -10.48 30.39
N ALA A 403 19.52 -11.77 30.09
CA ALA A 403 20.60 -12.58 30.64
C ALA A 403 21.98 -12.10 30.17
N ALA A 404 22.11 -11.75 28.88
CA ALA A 404 23.33 -11.18 28.32
C ALA A 404 23.67 -9.81 28.93
N LEU A 405 22.68 -8.92 29.07
CA LEU A 405 22.84 -7.59 29.67
C LEU A 405 23.26 -7.69 31.14
N SER A 406 22.64 -8.58 31.92
CA SER A 406 23.01 -8.82 33.32
C SER A 406 24.46 -9.28 33.48
N GLU A 407 24.96 -10.07 32.54
CA GLU A 407 26.36 -10.52 32.51
C GLU A 407 27.31 -9.37 32.10
N MET A 408 26.91 -8.51 31.17
CA MET A 408 27.69 -7.32 30.80
C MET A 408 27.78 -6.29 31.93
N LEU A 409 26.69 -6.07 32.68
CA LEU A 409 26.64 -5.15 33.82
C LEU A 409 27.57 -5.56 34.98
N GLN A 410 27.86 -6.86 35.14
CA GLN A 410 28.82 -7.34 36.15
C GLN A 410 30.26 -6.97 35.81
N HIS A 411 30.57 -6.74 34.53
CA HIS A 411 31.90 -6.39 34.06
C HIS A 411 32.10 -4.87 33.91
N GLY A 412 31.03 -4.10 33.65
CA GLY A 412 31.03 -2.63 33.55
C GLY A 412 31.67 -2.09 32.26
N GLU A 413 32.77 -2.71 31.82
CA GLU A 413 33.39 -2.51 30.50
C GLU A 413 33.64 -3.88 29.86
N VAL A 414 33.28 -4.04 28.59
CA VAL A 414 33.36 -5.33 27.88
C VAL A 414 34.22 -5.18 26.63
N THR A 415 35.25 -6.00 26.49
CA THR A 415 36.06 -6.05 25.25
C THR A 415 35.33 -6.77 24.12
N ARG A 416 35.72 -6.55 22.86
CA ARG A 416 35.12 -7.22 21.69
C ARG A 416 35.16 -8.76 21.78
N ASP A 417 36.24 -9.32 22.31
CA ASP A 417 36.36 -10.76 22.50
C ASP A 417 35.37 -11.28 23.56
N GLN A 418 35.23 -10.55 24.67
CA GLN A 418 34.25 -10.88 25.71
C GLN A 418 32.81 -10.73 25.22
N LEU A 419 32.51 -9.68 24.45
CA LEU A 419 31.19 -9.51 23.83
C LEU A 419 30.89 -10.67 22.89
N SER A 420 31.88 -11.14 22.11
CA SER A 420 31.73 -12.31 21.26
C SER A 420 31.45 -13.60 22.05
N GLU A 421 32.09 -13.76 23.22
CA GLU A 421 31.83 -14.90 24.11
C GLU A 421 30.43 -14.84 24.73
N ILE A 422 30.00 -13.67 25.21
CA ILE A 422 28.66 -13.45 25.79
C ILE A 422 27.59 -13.68 24.72
N ALA A 423 27.74 -13.09 23.53
CA ALA A 423 26.80 -13.26 22.42
C ALA A 423 26.67 -14.73 22.00
N LYS A 424 27.80 -15.46 21.89
CA LYS A 424 27.79 -16.91 21.61
C LYS A 424 27.09 -17.72 22.70
N LYS A 425 27.29 -17.37 23.97
CA LYS A 425 26.68 -18.05 25.12
C LYS A 425 25.16 -17.91 25.11
N HIS A 426 24.64 -16.77 24.64
CA HIS A 426 23.21 -16.45 24.57
C HIS A 426 22.61 -16.56 23.17
N HIS A 427 23.29 -17.27 22.25
CA HIS A 427 22.83 -17.55 20.88
C HIS A 427 22.49 -16.29 20.05
N ALA A 428 23.17 -15.17 20.29
CA ALA A 428 23.02 -13.92 19.55
C ALA A 428 24.30 -13.56 18.76
N MET A 429 24.17 -12.70 17.75
CA MET A 429 25.32 -12.06 17.12
C MET A 429 25.76 -10.86 17.96
N PRO A 430 27.07 -10.54 18.05
CA PRO A 430 27.56 -9.43 18.89
C PRO A 430 26.98 -8.07 18.52
N VAL A 431 26.77 -7.83 17.22
CA VAL A 431 26.19 -6.59 16.69
C VAL A 431 24.72 -6.50 17.09
N ASP A 432 23.95 -7.54 16.76
CA ASP A 432 22.52 -7.63 17.13
C ASP A 432 22.28 -7.52 18.63
N LEU A 433 23.19 -8.06 19.45
CA LEU A 433 23.11 -7.96 20.92
C LEU A 433 23.20 -6.50 21.39
N VAL A 434 24.17 -5.74 20.88
CA VAL A 434 24.36 -4.33 21.24
C VAL A 434 23.22 -3.48 20.68
N ASP A 435 22.82 -3.71 19.43
CA ASP A 435 21.77 -2.94 18.78
C ASP A 435 20.40 -3.17 19.44
N THR A 436 20.06 -4.41 19.78
CA THR A 436 18.80 -4.75 20.45
C THR A 436 18.74 -4.14 21.86
N ILE A 437 19.83 -4.21 22.62
CA ILE A 437 19.90 -3.62 23.96
C ILE A 437 19.82 -2.08 23.89
N ASN A 438 20.50 -1.45 22.92
CA ASN A 438 20.47 0.00 22.76
C ASN A 438 19.13 0.52 22.25
N ALA A 439 18.48 -0.20 21.33
CA ALA A 439 17.13 0.14 20.88
C ALA A 439 16.13 0.08 22.05
N TRP A 440 16.20 -0.98 22.87
CA TRP A 440 15.39 -1.10 24.06
C TRP A 440 15.70 -0.02 25.11
N ALA A 441 16.98 0.32 25.31
CA ALA A 441 17.41 1.36 26.24
C ALA A 441 16.98 2.76 25.79
N ASP A 442 17.03 3.08 24.51
CA ASP A 442 16.54 4.35 23.96
C ASP A 442 15.03 4.51 24.20
N GLU A 443 14.26 3.44 24.00
CA GLU A 443 12.82 3.44 24.21
C GLU A 443 12.42 3.46 25.70
N SER A 444 13.13 2.70 26.54
CA SER A 444 12.75 2.47 27.94
C SER A 444 13.48 3.36 28.96
N LEU A 445 14.74 3.70 28.69
CA LEU A 445 15.62 4.49 29.56
C LEU A 445 15.92 5.89 28.98
N GLY A 446 15.60 6.13 27.70
CA GLY A 446 15.69 7.42 27.04
C GLY A 446 17.07 7.77 26.45
N ASP A 447 18.01 6.83 26.44
CA ASP A 447 19.32 6.96 25.76
C ASP A 447 19.98 5.57 25.58
N PHE A 448 21.04 5.50 24.77
CA PHE A 448 21.81 4.27 24.55
C PHE A 448 22.59 3.84 25.79
N LEU A 449 22.47 2.56 26.14
CA LEU A 449 23.12 1.98 27.31
C LEU A 449 24.56 1.54 27.03
N ILE A 450 24.89 1.20 25.78
CA ILE A 450 26.17 0.65 25.35
C ILE A 450 26.76 1.52 24.24
N GLU A 451 27.98 2.00 24.41
CA GLU A 451 28.71 2.74 23.36
C GLU A 451 29.96 1.97 22.88
N ASP A 452 30.16 1.89 21.56
CA ASP A 452 31.35 1.31 20.93
C ASP A 452 32.46 2.37 20.80
N GLU A 453 33.49 2.30 21.65
CA GLU A 453 34.68 3.15 21.56
C GLU A 453 35.77 2.57 20.62
N GLY A 454 35.42 1.56 19.82
CA GLY A 454 36.25 0.94 18.80
C GLY A 454 37.06 -0.26 19.30
N ASP A 455 37.67 -0.19 20.50
CA ASP A 455 38.40 -1.32 21.11
C ASP A 455 37.62 -2.01 22.25
N ARG A 456 36.61 -1.34 22.80
CA ARG A 456 35.79 -1.77 23.94
C ARG A 456 34.36 -1.21 23.84
N PHE A 457 33.46 -1.83 24.58
CA PHE A 457 32.10 -1.35 24.80
C PHE A 457 31.98 -0.84 26.23
N VAL A 458 31.57 0.42 26.37
CA VAL A 458 31.36 1.09 27.67
C VAL A 458 29.87 1.03 28.00
N LEU A 459 29.52 0.58 29.20
CA LEU A 459 28.13 0.58 29.67
C LEU A 459 27.87 1.82 30.54
N TYR A 460 26.83 2.58 30.17
CA TYR A 460 26.40 3.75 30.93
C TYR A 460 25.56 3.35 32.15
N LEU A 461 26.24 2.96 33.23
CA LEU A 461 25.60 2.55 34.49
C LEU A 461 24.72 3.65 35.12
N ASP A 462 24.92 4.92 34.76
CA ASP A 462 24.10 6.04 35.23
C ASP A 462 22.65 6.00 34.70
N LEU A 463 22.41 5.24 33.61
CA LEU A 463 21.08 5.00 33.04
C LEU A 463 20.37 3.80 33.69
N VAL A 464 21.10 2.98 34.45
CA VAL A 464 20.54 1.80 35.12
C VAL A 464 19.90 2.24 36.44
N PRO A 465 18.61 1.94 36.68
CA PRO A 465 17.97 2.24 37.96
C PRO A 465 18.69 1.50 39.10
N GLU A 466 19.17 2.21 40.12
CA GLU A 466 19.79 1.56 41.30
C GLU A 466 18.81 0.55 41.91
N GLU A 467 19.21 -0.72 41.96
CA GLU A 467 18.50 -1.76 42.72
C GLU A 467 18.56 -1.39 44.21
N ASN A 468 17.50 -0.77 44.74
CA ASN A 468 17.27 -0.76 46.18
C ASN A 468 16.97 -2.21 46.61
N GLU A 469 17.85 -2.78 47.43
CA GLU A 469 17.67 -4.04 48.17
C GLU A 469 16.28 -4.20 48.82
#